data_AF-A0A644WIY4-F1
#
_entry.id   AF-A0A644WIY4-F1
#
_cell.length_a   1.000
_cell.length_b   1.000
_cell.length_c   1.000
_cell.angle_alpha   90.00
_cell.angle_beta   90.00
_cell.angle_gamma   90.00
#
_symmetry.space_group_name_H-M   'P 1'
#
loop_
_entity.id
_entity.type
_entity.pdbx_description
1 polymer ?
#
loop_
_entity_poly.entity_id
_entity_poly.type
_entity_poly.pdbx_seq_one_letter_code
_entity_poly.pdbx_strand_id
1 'polypeptide(L)'
;MVKTNIVNDRGIHICKSMLAWKLFGNGETPETSGMKGDHLVGKYYVEFDKAYKAEIKGLMAKGMSEDDAKKSAPLIQQAQQMLVAWENHDPEVYGLWEMMNGWVYAGFDETYKQLGVDFDKIYYESRTYLDGKAKVEEGLDKGVFYKREDGSVWADLTADGLDEKLLLRADGTSVYMTQDIGTAALRYSEYDIKKMVYVVGNEQNYHFHVLALLLDKLGFAWGKDLVHFSYGMVELPEGKMKSREGTVVDADDLMEEMIDTARDTARELGKLDQSSVEEIEEIARMVGLGALKYFILKVDPKKNMTFNPKESIDFNGNTGPFIQYTHARIKSVLRKAAEQGIITEVPVTENLPLSDKESNLVQLLSAFPSIVREAGQEFSPAVIANYVYELVKEYNQFYHDFSILREENPELKYFRLVLSAAVADVIRKGMNLLGIDVPERM
;
A
#
# COMPACT_ATOMS: atom_id res chain seq x y z
N MET A 1 12.80 -3.72 -12.78
CA MET A 1 12.28 -3.50 -11.41
C MET A 1 11.73 -4.83 -10.95
N VAL A 2 11.95 -5.21 -9.68
CA VAL A 2 11.40 -6.44 -9.10
C VAL A 2 10.55 -6.01 -7.91
N LYS A 3 9.24 -6.23 -7.98
CA LYS A 3 8.27 -5.93 -6.93
C LYS A 3 8.23 -7.10 -5.96
N THR A 4 8.49 -6.83 -4.70
CA THR A 4 8.57 -7.88 -3.69
C THR A 4 7.62 -7.58 -2.54
N ASN A 5 6.89 -8.59 -2.08
CA ASN A 5 6.18 -8.53 -0.80
C ASN A 5 6.97 -9.31 0.26
N ILE A 6 7.01 -8.81 1.49
CA ILE A 6 7.61 -9.52 2.63
C ILE A 6 6.46 -9.82 3.58
N VAL A 7 6.04 -11.07 3.60
CA VAL A 7 4.96 -11.54 4.45
C VAL A 7 5.55 -12.03 5.76
N ASN A 8 5.17 -11.37 6.84
CA ASN A 8 5.40 -11.89 8.18
C ASN A 8 4.36 -12.98 8.47
N ASP A 9 4.76 -14.21 8.21
CA ASP A 9 3.98 -15.42 8.42
C ASP A 9 4.45 -16.20 9.64
N ARG A 10 5.15 -15.57 10.60
CA ARG A 10 5.57 -16.27 11.83
C ARG A 10 5.44 -15.42 13.09
N GLY A 11 5.65 -16.08 14.23
CA GLY A 11 5.75 -15.41 15.52
C GLY A 11 4.49 -15.47 16.37
N ILE A 12 4.58 -14.86 17.55
CA ILE A 12 3.60 -15.08 18.63
C ILE A 12 2.18 -14.67 18.25
N HIS A 13 2.01 -13.64 17.40
CA HIS A 13 0.69 -13.17 16.99
C HIS A 13 -0.09 -14.21 16.18
N ILE A 14 0.61 -15.01 15.36
CA ILE A 14 -0.01 -16.09 14.59
C ILE A 14 -0.35 -17.27 15.51
N CYS A 15 0.54 -17.62 16.44
CA CYS A 15 0.27 -18.66 17.44
C CYS A 15 -0.96 -18.33 18.31
N LYS A 16 -1.21 -17.05 18.59
CA LYS A 16 -2.44 -16.61 19.28
C LYS A 16 -3.69 -16.96 18.47
N SER A 17 -3.72 -16.61 17.18
CA SER A 17 -4.85 -16.93 16.29
C SER A 17 -5.03 -18.44 16.15
N MET A 18 -3.95 -19.19 15.93
CA MET A 18 -3.97 -20.66 15.84
C MET A 18 -4.51 -21.31 17.10
N LEU A 19 -4.05 -20.86 18.27
CA LEU A 19 -4.51 -21.39 19.55
C LEU A 19 -5.99 -21.08 19.79
N ALA A 20 -6.43 -19.85 19.51
CA ALA A 20 -7.85 -19.49 19.63
C ALA A 20 -8.74 -20.27 18.65
N TRP A 21 -8.29 -20.48 17.41
CA TRP A 21 -9.00 -21.33 16.45
C TRP A 21 -9.12 -22.78 16.95
N LYS A 22 -8.03 -23.33 17.50
CA LYS A 22 -8.02 -24.68 18.07
C LYS A 22 -8.97 -24.84 19.28
N LEU A 23 -9.04 -23.82 20.14
CA LEU A 23 -9.85 -23.84 21.36
C LEU A 23 -11.32 -23.50 21.13
N PHE A 24 -11.59 -22.53 20.26
CA PHE A 24 -12.91 -21.90 20.14
C PHE A 24 -13.53 -22.09 18.75
N GLY A 25 -12.75 -22.49 17.75
CA GLY A 25 -13.18 -22.46 16.37
C GLY A 25 -13.94 -23.68 15.87
N ASN A 26 -13.92 -24.81 16.59
CA ASN A 26 -14.72 -26.00 16.28
C ASN A 26 -14.57 -26.49 14.81
N GLY A 27 -13.40 -26.30 14.20
CA GLY A 27 -13.14 -26.67 12.80
C GLY A 27 -13.71 -25.71 11.75
N GLU A 28 -14.09 -24.49 12.12
CA GLU A 28 -14.56 -23.46 11.19
C GLU A 28 -13.50 -23.15 10.13
N THR A 29 -13.89 -23.21 8.87
CA THR A 29 -13.09 -22.84 7.69
C THR A 29 -13.71 -21.64 6.96
N PRO A 30 -12.97 -20.99 6.04
CA PRO A 30 -13.53 -19.92 5.20
C PRO A 30 -14.81 -20.36 4.47
N GLU A 31 -14.84 -21.60 3.97
CA GLU A 31 -16.00 -22.15 3.25
C GLU A 31 -17.21 -22.35 4.16
N THR A 32 -17.00 -22.86 5.38
CA THR A 32 -18.11 -23.10 6.32
C THR A 32 -18.68 -21.83 6.93
N SER A 33 -17.84 -20.78 7.07
CA SER A 33 -18.23 -19.51 7.66
C SER A 33 -18.74 -18.50 6.62
N GLY A 34 -18.39 -18.68 5.35
CA GLY A 34 -18.58 -17.67 4.31
C GLY A 34 -17.70 -16.42 4.50
N MET A 35 -16.71 -16.47 5.39
CA MET A 35 -15.77 -15.38 5.64
C MET A 35 -14.52 -15.57 4.80
N LYS A 36 -13.97 -14.45 4.32
CA LYS A 36 -12.66 -14.41 3.68
C LYS A 36 -11.57 -14.92 4.65
N GLY A 37 -10.56 -15.61 4.12
CA GLY A 37 -9.61 -16.37 4.93
C GLY A 37 -8.81 -15.55 5.95
N ASP A 38 -8.28 -14.39 5.55
CA ASP A 38 -7.59 -13.46 6.43
C ASP A 38 -8.54 -12.83 7.46
N HIS A 39 -9.79 -12.53 7.10
CA HIS A 39 -10.80 -12.04 8.04
C HIS A 39 -11.14 -13.10 9.09
N LEU A 40 -11.27 -14.37 8.69
CA LEU A 40 -11.51 -15.49 9.60
C LEU A 40 -10.35 -15.64 10.60
N VAL A 41 -9.10 -15.61 10.13
CA VAL A 41 -7.93 -15.69 11.02
C VAL A 41 -7.84 -14.46 11.93
N GLY A 42 -8.18 -13.27 11.43
CA GLY A 42 -8.28 -12.03 12.20
C GLY A 42 -9.34 -12.09 13.32
N LYS A 43 -10.52 -12.68 13.05
CA LYS A 43 -11.55 -12.96 14.05
C LYS A 43 -10.98 -13.76 15.22
N TYR A 44 -10.22 -14.82 14.95
CA TYR A 44 -9.61 -15.63 16.03
C TYR A 44 -8.49 -14.92 16.78
N TYR A 45 -7.77 -13.99 16.13
CA TYR A 45 -6.85 -13.10 16.84
C TYR A 45 -7.58 -12.23 17.88
N VAL A 46 -8.73 -11.67 17.50
CA VAL A 46 -9.58 -10.85 18.38
C VAL A 46 -10.18 -11.71 19.51
N GLU A 47 -10.65 -12.92 19.20
CA GLU A 47 -11.17 -13.85 20.22
C GLU A 47 -10.09 -14.28 21.22
N PHE A 48 -8.85 -14.51 20.75
CA PHE A 48 -7.71 -14.74 21.66
C PHE A 48 -7.54 -13.58 22.63
N ASP A 49 -7.46 -12.34 22.12
CA ASP A 49 -7.19 -11.17 22.95
C ASP A 49 -8.35 -10.88 23.93
N LYS A 50 -9.61 -11.19 23.57
CA LYS A 50 -10.76 -11.13 24.49
C LYS A 50 -10.61 -12.15 25.63
N ALA A 51 -10.33 -13.41 25.31
CA ALA A 51 -10.15 -14.47 26.31
C ALA A 51 -8.95 -14.21 27.21
N TYR A 52 -7.83 -13.76 26.64
CA TYR A 52 -6.61 -13.40 27.37
C TYR A 52 -6.83 -12.23 28.33
N LYS A 53 -7.56 -11.18 27.92
CA LYS A 53 -7.95 -10.08 28.82
C LYS A 53 -8.82 -10.57 29.98
N ALA A 54 -9.67 -11.57 29.77
CA ALA A 54 -10.48 -12.18 30.84
C ALA A 54 -9.61 -12.96 31.84
N GLU A 55 -8.62 -13.73 31.36
CA GLU A 55 -7.66 -14.42 32.22
C GLU A 55 -6.83 -13.46 33.07
N ILE A 56 -6.32 -12.38 32.48
CA ILE A 56 -5.58 -11.33 33.20
C ILE A 56 -6.43 -10.76 34.33
N LYS A 57 -7.68 -10.36 34.04
CA LYS A 57 -8.61 -9.85 35.06
C LYS A 57 -8.83 -10.85 36.18
N GLY A 58 -8.97 -12.15 35.86
CA GLY A 58 -9.12 -13.22 36.83
C GLY A 58 -7.88 -13.41 37.73
N LEU A 59 -6.67 -13.29 37.18
CA LEU A 59 -5.42 -13.35 37.94
C LEU A 59 -5.21 -12.12 38.81
N MET A 60 -5.53 -10.93 38.30
CA MET A 60 -5.49 -9.68 39.08
C MET A 60 -6.47 -9.73 40.26
N ALA A 61 -7.66 -10.29 40.07
CA ALA A 61 -8.62 -10.50 41.15
C ALA A 61 -8.11 -11.45 42.25
N LYS A 62 -7.12 -12.31 41.94
CA LYS A 62 -6.42 -13.19 42.89
C LYS A 62 -5.20 -12.51 43.55
N GLY A 63 -4.98 -11.22 43.31
CA GLY A 63 -3.92 -10.43 43.94
C GLY A 63 -2.61 -10.34 43.14
N MET A 64 -2.60 -10.82 41.90
CA MET A 64 -1.42 -10.71 41.03
C MET A 64 -1.30 -9.30 40.43
N SER A 65 -0.07 -8.80 40.26
CA SER A 65 0.17 -7.55 39.53
C SER A 65 -0.25 -7.70 38.06
N GLU A 66 -0.57 -6.59 37.38
CA GLU A 66 -0.98 -6.64 35.97
C GLU A 66 0.12 -7.23 35.07
N ASP A 67 1.39 -6.88 35.32
CA ASP A 67 2.52 -7.37 34.52
C ASP A 67 2.79 -8.86 34.74
N ASP A 68 2.68 -9.32 35.99
CA ASP A 68 2.81 -10.75 36.30
C ASP A 68 1.62 -11.53 35.74
N ALA A 69 0.40 -10.97 35.82
CA ALA A 69 -0.81 -11.58 35.27
C ALA A 69 -0.71 -11.73 33.75
N LYS A 70 -0.19 -10.71 33.04
CA LYS A 70 0.08 -10.79 31.60
C LYS A 70 1.05 -11.93 31.28
N LYS A 71 2.14 -12.10 32.04
CA LYS A 71 3.13 -13.16 31.77
C LYS A 71 2.67 -14.56 32.19
N SER A 72 1.79 -14.63 33.19
CA SER A 72 1.38 -15.88 33.84
C SER A 72 0.04 -16.42 33.33
N ALA A 73 -0.67 -15.68 32.48
CA ALA A 73 -1.95 -16.15 31.95
C ALA A 73 -1.76 -17.44 31.15
N PRO A 74 -2.59 -18.48 31.40
CA PRO A 74 -2.47 -19.76 30.70
C PRO A 74 -2.48 -19.66 29.18
N LEU A 75 -3.27 -18.76 28.58
CA LEU A 75 -3.34 -18.61 27.13
C LEU A 75 -2.02 -18.10 26.53
N ILE A 76 -1.35 -17.13 27.16
CA ILE A 76 -0.09 -16.62 26.59
C ILE A 76 1.03 -17.65 26.72
N GLN A 77 1.05 -18.42 27.81
CA GLN A 77 2.04 -19.48 28.01
C GLN A 77 1.86 -20.60 26.99
N GLN A 78 0.61 -21.01 26.72
CA GLN A 78 0.31 -21.98 25.67
C GLN A 78 0.68 -21.45 24.28
N ALA A 79 0.42 -20.17 23.98
CA ALA A 79 0.82 -19.57 22.71
C ALA A 79 2.36 -19.53 22.56
N GLN A 80 3.11 -19.25 23.64
CA GLN A 80 4.57 -19.30 23.65
C GLN A 80 5.10 -20.72 23.45
N GLN A 81 4.48 -21.72 24.10
CA GLN A 81 4.83 -23.13 23.89
C GLN A 81 4.55 -23.56 22.44
N MET A 82 3.43 -23.12 21.86
CA MET A 82 3.10 -23.36 20.45
C MET A 82 4.14 -22.71 19.52
N LEU A 83 4.64 -21.51 19.83
CA LEU A 83 5.72 -20.88 19.05
C LEU A 83 7.00 -21.72 19.07
N VAL A 84 7.40 -22.25 20.24
CA VAL A 84 8.56 -23.14 20.34
C VAL A 84 8.33 -24.44 19.57
N ALA A 85 7.13 -25.03 19.63
CA ALA A 85 6.78 -26.21 18.85
C ALA A 85 6.83 -25.94 17.34
N TRP A 86 6.38 -24.76 16.91
CA TRP A 86 6.49 -24.30 15.52
C TRP A 86 7.94 -24.16 15.06
N GLU A 87 8.82 -23.54 15.87
CA GLU A 87 10.25 -23.41 15.54
C GLU A 87 10.97 -24.77 15.45
N ASN A 88 10.48 -25.77 16.18
CA ASN A 88 10.99 -27.14 16.13
C ASN A 88 10.34 -28.00 15.04
N HIS A 89 9.51 -27.43 14.17
CA HIS A 89 8.77 -28.15 13.13
C HIS A 89 7.93 -29.32 13.66
N ASP A 90 7.25 -29.14 14.81
CA ASP A 90 6.26 -30.11 15.27
C ASP A 90 5.18 -30.31 14.19
N PRO A 91 4.90 -31.56 13.74
CA PRO A 91 4.03 -31.80 12.59
C PRO A 91 2.60 -31.28 12.75
N GLU A 92 2.04 -31.32 13.96
CA GLU A 92 0.67 -30.86 14.20
C GLU A 92 0.60 -29.33 14.16
N VAL A 93 1.52 -28.67 14.86
CA VAL A 93 1.58 -27.20 14.90
C VAL A 93 1.94 -26.63 13.52
N TYR A 94 2.88 -27.25 12.81
CA TYR A 94 3.29 -26.81 11.48
C TYR A 94 2.17 -27.00 10.45
N GLY A 95 1.45 -28.13 10.49
CA GLY A 95 0.29 -28.36 9.62
C GLY A 95 -0.85 -27.36 9.85
N LEU A 96 -1.14 -27.01 11.11
CA LEU A 96 -2.11 -25.96 11.45
C LEU A 96 -1.65 -24.58 10.94
N TRP A 97 -0.36 -24.28 11.08
CA TRP A 97 0.24 -23.04 10.61
C TRP A 97 0.16 -22.90 9.08
N GLU A 98 0.51 -23.95 8.32
CA GLU A 98 0.41 -23.96 6.85
C GLU A 98 -1.04 -23.75 6.41
N MET A 99 -1.99 -24.44 7.04
CA MET A 99 -3.41 -24.34 6.72
C MET A 99 -3.93 -22.91 6.93
N MET A 100 -3.73 -22.35 8.13
CA MET A 100 -4.28 -21.03 8.45
C MET A 100 -3.60 -19.90 7.67
N ASN A 101 -2.28 -19.96 7.48
CA ASN A 101 -1.60 -18.98 6.63
C ASN A 101 -1.98 -19.12 5.17
N GLY A 102 -2.24 -20.33 4.68
CA GLY A 102 -2.77 -20.55 3.33
C GLY A 102 -4.09 -19.79 3.10
N TRP A 103 -5.00 -19.79 4.09
CA TRP A 103 -6.22 -19.00 4.04
C TRP A 103 -5.94 -17.49 4.01
N VAL A 104 -4.99 -17.02 4.82
CA VAL A 104 -4.59 -15.60 4.85
C VAL A 104 -4.01 -15.17 3.51
N TYR A 105 -3.12 -15.97 2.91
CA TYR A 105 -2.51 -15.64 1.62
C TYR A 105 -3.55 -15.55 0.50
N ALA A 106 -4.48 -16.52 0.43
CA ALA A 106 -5.57 -16.48 -0.53
C ALA A 106 -6.43 -15.21 -0.36
N GLY A 107 -6.72 -14.84 0.89
CA GLY A 107 -7.44 -13.60 1.18
C GLY A 107 -6.67 -12.35 0.76
N PHE A 108 -5.38 -12.25 1.08
CA PHE A 108 -4.55 -11.13 0.63
C PHE A 108 -4.48 -11.00 -0.89
N ASP A 109 -4.42 -12.12 -1.62
CA ASP A 109 -4.40 -12.11 -3.09
C ASP A 109 -5.69 -11.52 -3.68
N GLU A 110 -6.85 -11.77 -3.05
CA GLU A 110 -8.11 -11.13 -3.44
C GLU A 110 -8.05 -9.60 -3.27
N THR A 111 -7.62 -9.11 -2.11
CA THR A 111 -7.46 -7.67 -1.82
C THR A 111 -6.46 -7.01 -2.77
N TYR A 112 -5.29 -7.62 -2.97
CA TYR A 112 -4.26 -7.08 -3.88
C TYR A 112 -4.77 -7.00 -5.31
N LYS A 113 -5.49 -8.02 -5.78
CA LYS A 113 -6.10 -8.01 -7.11
C LYS A 113 -7.14 -6.89 -7.26
N GLN A 114 -8.00 -6.70 -6.26
CA GLN A 114 -8.97 -5.60 -6.25
C GLN A 114 -8.30 -4.23 -6.27
N LEU A 115 -7.21 -4.06 -5.50
CA LEU A 115 -6.38 -2.85 -5.50
C LEU A 115 -5.54 -2.69 -6.78
N GLY A 116 -5.44 -3.69 -7.66
CA GLY A 116 -4.55 -3.65 -8.82
C GLY A 116 -3.06 -3.62 -8.43
N VAL A 117 -2.70 -4.30 -7.35
CA VAL A 117 -1.33 -4.47 -6.86
C VAL A 117 -0.88 -5.89 -7.15
N ASP A 118 0.36 -6.03 -7.63
CA ASP A 118 0.97 -7.32 -7.93
C ASP A 118 2.46 -7.34 -7.59
N PHE A 119 2.97 -8.54 -7.32
CA PHE A 119 4.34 -8.77 -6.89
C PHE A 119 5.01 -9.83 -7.78
N ASP A 120 6.27 -9.59 -8.14
CA ASP A 120 7.09 -10.55 -8.87
C ASP A 120 7.56 -11.69 -7.95
N LYS A 121 7.70 -11.43 -6.65
CA LYS A 121 8.09 -12.41 -5.65
C LYS A 121 7.54 -12.10 -4.26
N ILE A 122 7.06 -13.14 -3.58
CA ILE A 122 6.67 -13.08 -2.17
C ILE A 122 7.76 -13.77 -1.35
N TYR A 123 8.31 -13.05 -0.37
CA TYR A 123 9.20 -13.59 0.65
C TYR A 123 8.42 -13.85 1.91
N TYR A 124 8.73 -14.96 2.55
CA TYR A 124 8.11 -15.40 3.79
C TYR A 124 9.17 -15.36 4.89
N GLU A 125 8.91 -14.63 5.98
CA GLU A 125 9.84 -14.54 7.10
C GLU A 125 10.14 -15.91 7.74
N SER A 126 9.20 -16.86 7.62
CA SER A 126 9.38 -18.26 7.98
C SER A 126 10.53 -18.95 7.22
N ARG A 127 10.97 -18.41 6.08
CA ARG A 127 12.05 -18.96 5.26
C ARG A 127 13.38 -18.21 5.39
N THR A 128 13.34 -16.92 5.73
CA THR A 128 14.54 -16.06 5.71
C THR A 128 15.21 -15.88 7.08
N TYR A 129 14.56 -16.27 8.18
CA TYR A 129 15.11 -16.07 9.51
C TYR A 129 16.40 -16.86 9.79
N LEU A 130 16.55 -18.05 9.17
CA LEU A 130 17.76 -18.88 9.31
C LEU A 130 18.96 -18.20 8.65
N ASP A 131 18.78 -17.63 7.46
CA ASP A 131 19.80 -16.83 6.77
C ASP A 131 20.22 -15.63 7.64
N GLY A 132 19.24 -15.00 8.30
CA GLY A 132 19.49 -13.95 9.27
C GLY A 132 20.40 -14.39 10.42
N LYS A 133 20.10 -15.53 11.05
CA LYS A 133 20.94 -16.08 12.14
C LYS A 133 22.36 -16.36 11.65
N ALA A 134 22.51 -16.99 10.49
CA ALA A 134 23.83 -17.27 9.90
C ALA A 134 24.63 -15.98 9.66
N LYS A 135 23.99 -14.88 9.26
CA LYS A 135 24.65 -13.57 9.11
C LYS A 135 25.05 -12.92 10.44
N VAL A 136 24.28 -13.14 11.49
CA VAL A 136 24.66 -12.67 12.84
C VAL A 136 25.85 -13.48 13.38
N GLU A 137 25.89 -14.79 13.15
CA GLU A 137 27.04 -15.63 13.50
C GLU A 137 28.29 -15.21 12.72
N GLU A 138 28.18 -14.96 11.42
CA GLU A 138 29.27 -14.41 10.60
C GLU A 138 29.78 -13.06 11.16
N GLY A 139 28.89 -12.20 11.64
CA GLY A 139 29.25 -10.93 12.27
C GLY A 139 29.97 -11.09 13.61
N LEU A 140 29.64 -12.12 14.40
CA LEU A 140 30.37 -12.50 15.62
C LEU A 140 31.79 -12.96 15.29
N ASP A 141 31.93 -13.85 14.29
CA ASP A 141 33.23 -14.39 13.88
C ASP A 141 34.18 -13.29 13.37
N LYS A 142 33.62 -12.26 12.72
CA LYS A 142 34.36 -11.07 12.25
C LYS A 142 34.65 -10.04 13.36
N GLY A 143 34.12 -10.21 14.57
CA GLY A 143 34.23 -9.25 15.66
C GLY A 143 33.44 -7.96 15.47
N VAL A 144 32.45 -7.96 14.56
CA VAL A 144 31.55 -6.83 14.31
C VAL A 144 30.43 -6.79 15.35
N PHE A 145 29.97 -7.97 15.76
CA PHE A 145 29.00 -8.17 16.84
C PHE A 145 29.69 -8.79 18.04
N TYR A 146 29.03 -8.71 19.20
CA TYR A 146 29.55 -9.27 20.44
C TYR A 146 28.47 -10.03 21.21
N LYS A 147 28.90 -10.96 22.06
CA LYS A 147 28.03 -11.77 22.92
C LYS A 147 28.12 -11.29 24.36
N ARG A 148 26.98 -11.12 25.02
CA ARG A 148 26.90 -10.80 26.46
C ARG A 148 26.98 -12.06 27.32
N GLU A 149 27.16 -11.88 28.62
CA GLU A 149 27.27 -12.97 29.61
C GLU A 149 26.03 -13.88 29.63
N ASP A 150 24.85 -13.34 29.37
CA ASP A 150 23.58 -14.08 29.29
C ASP A 150 23.43 -14.89 28.00
N GLY A 151 24.40 -14.81 27.09
CA GLY A 151 24.40 -15.51 25.81
C GLY A 151 23.70 -14.77 24.67
N SER A 152 23.11 -13.60 24.92
CA SER A 152 22.50 -12.76 23.88
C SER A 152 23.56 -12.08 22.99
N VAL A 153 23.21 -11.82 21.73
CA VAL A 153 24.12 -11.24 20.71
C VAL A 153 23.67 -9.85 20.33
N TRP A 154 24.63 -8.92 20.30
CA TRP A 154 24.40 -7.49 20.15
C TRP A 154 25.37 -6.85 19.16
N ALA A 155 24.96 -5.71 18.59
CA ALA A 155 25.81 -4.79 17.86
C ALA A 155 25.96 -3.48 18.64
N ASP A 156 27.19 -3.02 18.82
CA ASP A 156 27.47 -1.68 19.37
C ASP A 156 27.46 -0.65 18.24
N LEU A 157 26.55 0.32 18.33
CA LEU A 157 26.37 1.40 17.36
C LEU A 157 26.64 2.78 17.99
N THR A 158 27.23 2.81 19.19
CA THR A 158 27.48 4.06 19.94
C THR A 158 28.43 5.00 19.21
N ALA A 159 29.42 4.46 18.49
CA ALA A 159 30.31 5.22 17.62
C ALA A 159 29.58 5.90 16.45
N ASP A 160 28.42 5.35 16.04
CA ASP A 160 27.54 5.89 14.99
C ASP A 160 26.44 6.81 15.56
N GLY A 161 26.45 7.07 16.88
CA GLY A 161 25.49 7.93 17.57
C GLY A 161 24.17 7.24 17.96
N LEU A 162 24.13 5.91 17.98
CA LEU A 162 22.95 5.10 18.32
C LEU A 162 23.21 4.18 19.52
N ASP A 163 22.15 3.60 20.09
CA ASP A 163 22.27 2.59 21.15
C ASP A 163 22.70 1.22 20.63
N GLU A 164 23.05 0.33 21.56
CA GLU A 164 23.34 -1.06 21.26
C GLU A 164 22.07 -1.80 20.80
N LYS A 165 22.19 -2.60 19.74
CA LYS A 165 21.06 -3.32 19.15
C LYS A 165 21.15 -4.82 19.41
N LEU A 166 20.10 -5.39 20.02
CA LEU A 166 19.93 -6.83 20.16
C LEU A 166 19.69 -7.48 18.79
N LEU A 167 20.42 -8.57 18.51
CA LEU A 167 20.30 -9.39 17.30
C LEU A 167 19.83 -10.82 17.62
N LEU A 168 20.30 -11.43 18.70
CA LEU A 168 19.79 -12.74 19.16
C LEU A 168 19.52 -12.68 20.66
N ARG A 169 18.37 -13.20 21.07
CA ARG A 169 18.02 -13.34 22.49
C ARG A 169 18.91 -14.40 23.15
N ALA A 170 18.94 -14.40 24.49
CA ALA A 170 19.67 -15.38 25.30
C ALA A 170 19.26 -16.84 25.01
N ASP A 171 17.99 -17.07 24.66
CA ASP A 171 17.47 -18.38 24.24
C ASP A 171 17.80 -18.77 22.78
N GLY A 172 18.55 -17.94 22.06
CA GLY A 172 18.94 -18.15 20.66
C GLY A 172 17.84 -17.82 19.64
N THR A 173 16.68 -17.31 20.06
CA THR A 173 15.61 -16.88 19.15
C THR A 173 15.97 -15.59 18.42
N SER A 174 15.55 -15.48 17.16
CA SER A 174 15.78 -14.30 16.33
C SER A 174 14.84 -13.14 16.68
N VAL A 175 15.29 -11.91 16.48
CA VAL A 175 14.45 -10.70 16.47
C VAL A 175 14.23 -10.21 15.03
N TYR A 176 13.31 -9.25 14.84
CA TYR A 176 13.03 -8.64 13.53
C TYR A 176 14.28 -8.13 12.81
N MET A 177 15.20 -7.48 13.52
CA MET A 177 16.45 -6.99 12.91
C MET A 177 17.25 -8.09 12.22
N THR A 178 17.34 -9.27 12.86
CA THR A 178 18.06 -10.43 12.31
C THR A 178 17.36 -10.99 11.08
N GLN A 179 16.04 -11.01 11.08
CA GLN A 179 15.24 -11.46 9.94
C GLN A 179 15.42 -10.51 8.74
N ASP A 180 15.44 -9.21 8.98
CA ASP A 180 15.65 -8.20 7.95
C ASP A 180 17.06 -8.23 7.36
N ILE A 181 18.09 -8.51 8.16
CA ILE A 181 19.45 -8.76 7.67
C ILE A 181 19.46 -9.95 6.69
N GLY A 182 18.84 -11.07 7.09
CA GLY A 182 18.74 -12.26 6.23
C GLY A 182 17.98 -11.98 4.94
N THR A 183 16.82 -11.32 5.06
CA THR A 183 15.96 -10.99 3.92
C THR A 183 16.61 -9.99 2.96
N ALA A 184 17.36 -9.01 3.48
CA ALA A 184 18.15 -8.09 2.66
C ALA A 184 19.25 -8.85 1.90
N ALA A 185 20.03 -9.69 2.59
CA ALA A 185 21.11 -10.46 2.01
C ALA A 185 20.60 -11.43 0.92
N LEU A 186 19.50 -12.14 1.19
CA LEU A 186 18.87 -13.05 0.24
C LEU A 186 18.48 -12.30 -1.06
N ARG A 187 17.77 -11.18 -0.94
CA ARG A 187 17.32 -10.40 -2.11
C ARG A 187 18.46 -9.88 -2.97
N TYR A 188 19.56 -9.44 -2.35
CA TYR A 188 20.77 -9.04 -3.09
C TYR A 188 21.50 -10.22 -3.73
N SER A 189 21.41 -11.42 -3.15
CA SER A 189 22.02 -12.62 -3.74
C SER A 189 21.23 -13.15 -4.94
N GLU A 190 19.90 -13.01 -4.93
CA GLU A 190 19.01 -13.52 -5.97
C GLU A 190 18.91 -12.60 -7.19
N TYR A 191 19.16 -11.29 -7.02
CA TYR A 191 19.01 -10.30 -8.07
C TYR A 191 20.21 -9.35 -8.12
N ASP A 192 20.69 -9.03 -9.33
CA ASP A 192 21.68 -7.95 -9.52
C ASP A 192 21.02 -6.56 -9.46
N ILE A 193 20.48 -6.22 -8.29
CA ILE A 193 19.85 -4.92 -8.04
C ILE A 193 20.90 -3.85 -7.75
N LYS A 194 20.68 -2.65 -8.30
CA LYS A 194 21.50 -1.46 -8.00
C LYS A 194 20.94 -0.61 -6.87
N LYS A 195 19.69 -0.87 -6.48
CA LYS A 195 18.98 -0.12 -5.45
C LYS A 195 17.90 -1.01 -4.83
N MET A 196 17.75 -0.93 -3.51
CA MET A 196 16.69 -1.60 -2.76
C MET A 196 15.88 -0.52 -2.03
N VAL A 197 14.57 -0.49 -2.29
CA VAL A 197 13.65 0.48 -1.70
C VAL A 197 12.69 -0.25 -0.77
N TYR A 198 12.70 0.09 0.50
CA TYR A 198 11.77 -0.40 1.51
C TYR A 198 10.65 0.62 1.69
N VAL A 199 9.42 0.24 1.34
CA VAL A 199 8.23 1.09 1.51
C VAL A 199 7.59 0.73 2.84
N VAL A 200 7.92 1.45 3.90
CA VAL A 200 7.49 1.14 5.28
C VAL A 200 7.17 2.42 6.04
N GLY A 201 6.19 2.38 6.94
CA GLY A 201 5.76 3.53 7.74
C GLY A 201 6.89 4.20 8.54
N ASN A 202 6.72 5.50 8.80
CA ASN A 202 7.70 6.36 9.47
C ASN A 202 8.03 5.95 10.92
N GLU A 203 7.15 5.16 11.54
CA GLU A 203 7.38 4.54 12.85
C GLU A 203 8.60 3.59 12.87
N GLN A 204 9.06 3.14 11.69
CA GLN A 204 10.23 2.26 11.54
C GLN A 204 11.50 3.00 11.08
N ASN A 205 11.53 4.33 11.08
CA ASN A 205 12.71 5.11 10.64
C ASN A 205 14.00 4.71 11.37
N TYR A 206 13.94 4.59 12.69
CA TYR A 206 15.10 4.16 13.49
C TYR A 206 15.53 2.74 13.14
N HIS A 207 14.57 1.84 12.93
CA HIS A 207 14.84 0.44 12.57
C HIS A 207 15.60 0.34 11.25
N PHE A 208 15.14 1.01 10.18
CA PHE A 208 15.83 0.96 8.89
C PHE A 208 17.17 1.69 8.88
N HIS A 209 17.34 2.73 9.69
CA HIS A 209 18.64 3.37 9.88
C HIS A 209 19.64 2.40 10.52
N VAL A 210 19.22 1.69 11.56
CA VAL A 210 20.04 0.64 12.21
C VAL A 210 20.33 -0.50 11.23
N LEU A 211 19.34 -0.98 10.47
CA LEU A 211 19.53 -2.04 9.49
C LEU A 211 20.60 -1.68 8.45
N ALA A 212 20.56 -0.47 7.90
CA ALA A 212 21.54 -0.01 6.92
C ALA A 212 22.98 -0.02 7.47
N LEU A 213 23.16 0.44 8.72
CA LEU A 213 24.46 0.42 9.40
C LEU A 213 24.96 -1.01 9.66
N LEU A 214 24.07 -1.91 10.12
CA LEU A 214 24.43 -3.31 10.38
C LEU A 214 24.87 -4.02 9.10
N LEU A 215 24.16 -3.77 7.99
CA LEU A 215 24.52 -4.32 6.68
C LEU A 215 25.88 -3.81 6.20
N ASP A 216 26.15 -2.51 6.34
CA ASP A 216 27.45 -1.93 5.99
C ASP A 216 28.59 -2.54 6.82
N LYS A 217 28.40 -2.64 8.15
CA LYS A 217 29.38 -3.27 9.05
C LYS A 217 29.60 -4.77 8.77
N LEU A 218 28.60 -5.48 8.26
CA LEU A 218 28.75 -6.87 7.79
C LEU A 218 29.53 -7.00 6.47
N GLY A 219 29.88 -5.88 5.84
CA GLY A 219 30.63 -5.81 4.59
C GLY A 219 29.76 -5.70 3.34
N PHE A 220 28.45 -5.49 3.49
CA PHE A 220 27.56 -5.28 2.36
C PHE A 220 27.67 -3.83 1.90
N ALA A 221 28.50 -3.59 0.88
CA ALA A 221 28.73 -2.24 0.33
C ALA A 221 27.44 -1.52 -0.10
N TRP A 222 26.37 -2.25 -0.38
CA TRP A 222 25.04 -1.75 -0.73
C TRP A 222 24.16 -1.41 0.48
N GLY A 223 24.58 -1.73 1.71
CA GLY A 223 23.83 -1.47 2.95
C GLY A 223 23.55 0.02 3.14
N LYS A 224 24.54 0.87 2.83
CA LYS A 224 24.43 2.35 2.83
C LYS A 224 23.55 2.92 1.71
N ASP A 225 23.32 2.15 0.64
CA ASP A 225 22.50 2.56 -0.50
C ASP A 225 21.04 2.07 -0.37
N LEU A 226 20.72 1.41 0.75
CA LEU A 226 19.35 1.04 1.12
C LEU A 226 18.51 2.29 1.29
N VAL A 227 17.38 2.35 0.57
CA VAL A 227 16.44 3.47 0.68
C VAL A 227 15.24 3.03 1.50
N HIS A 228 15.04 3.68 2.64
CA HIS A 228 13.77 3.63 3.35
C HIS A 228 12.85 4.71 2.78
N PHE A 229 11.90 4.29 1.95
CA PHE A 229 10.77 5.13 1.56
C PHE A 229 9.76 5.18 2.72
N SER A 230 10.05 6.06 3.67
CA SER A 230 9.24 6.32 4.85
C SER A 230 7.96 7.07 4.51
N TYR A 231 6.79 6.47 4.76
CA TYR A 231 5.50 7.13 4.61
C TYR A 231 4.81 7.42 5.96
N GLY A 232 3.99 8.47 6.01
CA GLY A 232 3.21 8.87 7.18
C GLY A 232 1.95 8.04 7.36
N MET A 233 1.42 8.03 8.58
CA MET A 233 0.25 7.21 8.92
C MET A 233 -1.05 7.84 8.43
N VAL A 234 -1.99 6.98 8.06
CA VAL A 234 -3.36 7.36 7.71
C VAL A 234 -4.25 7.20 8.94
N GLU A 235 -4.96 8.25 9.31
CA GLU A 235 -5.93 8.28 10.40
C GLU A 235 -7.35 8.50 9.85
N LEU A 236 -8.38 7.94 10.47
CA LEU A 236 -9.77 8.24 10.14
C LEU A 236 -10.29 9.36 11.06
N PRO A 237 -11.33 10.13 10.67
CA PRO A 237 -11.88 11.20 11.51
C PRO A 237 -12.34 10.73 12.89
N GLU A 238 -12.77 9.48 12.99
CA GLU A 238 -13.25 8.83 14.21
C GLU A 238 -12.11 8.31 15.10
N GLY A 239 -10.86 8.41 14.64
CA GLY A 239 -9.65 8.04 15.38
C GLY A 239 -8.72 7.09 14.60
N LYS A 240 -7.70 6.57 15.29
CA LYS A 240 -6.77 5.59 14.71
C LYS A 240 -7.48 4.25 14.46
N MET A 241 -7.26 3.63 13.31
CA MET A 241 -7.58 2.22 13.08
C MET A 241 -6.85 1.38 14.14
N LYS A 242 -7.57 0.79 15.11
CA LYS A 242 -6.96 0.02 16.20
C LYS A 242 -7.55 -1.38 16.27
N SER A 243 -6.71 -2.38 15.98
CA SER A 243 -7.07 -3.81 16.02
C SER A 243 -7.47 -4.38 17.37
N ARG A 244 -7.05 -3.75 18.47
CA ARG A 244 -7.22 -4.32 19.82
C ARG A 244 -8.52 -3.93 20.52
N GLU A 245 -9.31 -3.04 19.92
CA GLU A 245 -10.54 -2.46 20.50
C GLU A 245 -11.81 -2.79 19.69
N GLY A 246 -11.68 -3.51 18.55
CA GLY A 246 -12.81 -3.89 17.70
C GLY A 246 -13.21 -2.84 16.66
N THR A 247 -12.46 -1.75 16.56
CA THR A 247 -12.62 -0.68 15.55
C THR A 247 -11.52 -0.81 14.50
N VAL A 248 -11.52 -1.94 13.79
CA VAL A 248 -10.70 -2.12 12.58
C VAL A 248 -11.55 -1.72 11.40
N VAL A 249 -10.99 -0.89 10.53
CA VAL A 249 -11.52 -0.71 9.18
C VAL A 249 -10.65 -1.57 8.29
N ASP A 250 -11.21 -2.67 7.79
CA ASP A 250 -10.52 -3.55 6.87
C ASP A 250 -10.35 -2.85 5.52
N ALA A 251 -9.28 -3.16 4.80
CA ALA A 251 -9.03 -2.55 3.49
C ALA A 251 -10.14 -2.88 2.49
N ASP A 252 -10.71 -4.08 2.60
CA ASP A 252 -11.83 -4.54 1.77
C ASP A 252 -13.08 -3.71 2.03
N ASP A 253 -13.44 -3.50 3.30
CA ASP A 253 -14.59 -2.68 3.69
C ASP A 253 -14.43 -1.23 3.20
N LEU A 254 -13.23 -0.67 3.31
CA LEU A 254 -12.95 0.68 2.84
C LEU A 254 -13.08 0.80 1.31
N MET A 255 -12.62 -0.21 0.56
CA MET A 255 -12.79 -0.24 -0.89
C MET A 255 -14.26 -0.37 -1.26
N GLU A 256 -15.00 -1.25 -0.59
CA GLU A 256 -16.43 -1.46 -0.84
C GLU A 256 -17.22 -0.18 -0.54
N GLU A 257 -16.99 0.49 0.59
CA GLU A 257 -17.62 1.77 0.95
C GLU A 257 -17.38 2.83 -0.15
N MET A 258 -16.16 2.90 -0.67
CA MET A 258 -15.78 3.84 -1.71
C MET A 258 -16.47 3.54 -3.05
N ILE A 259 -16.62 2.26 -3.40
CA ILE A 259 -17.32 1.82 -4.62
C ILE A 259 -18.82 2.08 -4.49
N ASP A 260 -19.41 1.78 -3.34
CA ASP A 260 -20.82 1.99 -3.04
C ASP A 260 -21.19 3.46 -3.11
N THR A 261 -20.39 4.32 -2.48
CA THR A 261 -20.59 5.77 -2.51
C THR A 261 -20.47 6.31 -3.95
N ALA A 262 -19.53 5.81 -4.75
CA ALA A 262 -19.40 6.18 -6.15
C ALA A 262 -20.61 5.73 -6.99
N ARG A 263 -21.13 4.52 -6.74
CA ARG A 263 -22.33 3.97 -7.38
C ARG A 263 -23.56 4.83 -7.11
N ASP A 264 -23.78 5.19 -5.85
CA ASP A 264 -24.94 6.01 -5.45
C ASP A 264 -24.85 7.42 -6.03
N THR A 265 -23.67 8.04 -6.00
CA THR A 265 -23.46 9.36 -6.62
C THR A 265 -23.71 9.33 -8.13
N ALA A 266 -23.29 8.27 -8.82
CA ALA A 266 -23.52 8.12 -10.26
C ALA A 266 -25.01 7.97 -10.60
N ARG A 267 -25.78 7.27 -9.77
CA ARG A 267 -27.24 7.13 -9.89
C ARG A 267 -27.95 8.47 -9.68
N GLU A 268 -27.56 9.24 -8.67
CA GLU A 268 -28.17 10.55 -8.38
C GLU A 268 -27.99 11.57 -9.53
N LEU A 269 -26.88 11.49 -10.26
CA LEU A 269 -26.58 12.42 -11.36
C LEU A 269 -27.31 12.08 -12.67
N GLY A 270 -27.98 10.92 -12.79
CA GLY A 270 -28.78 10.52 -13.97
C GLY A 270 -28.00 10.41 -15.28
N LYS A 271 -26.66 10.34 -15.22
CA LYS A 271 -25.79 10.34 -16.41
C LYS A 271 -25.59 8.96 -17.02
N LEU A 272 -26.00 7.91 -16.32
CA LEU A 272 -25.81 6.52 -16.72
C LEU A 272 -27.12 5.80 -17.07
N ASP A 273 -28.25 6.52 -17.21
CA ASP A 273 -29.58 5.94 -17.48
C ASP A 273 -29.65 5.06 -18.75
N GLN A 274 -28.68 5.20 -19.65
CA GLN A 274 -28.56 4.43 -20.90
C GLN A 274 -27.46 3.35 -20.86
N SER A 275 -26.76 3.20 -19.73
CA SER A 275 -25.65 2.25 -19.55
C SER A 275 -26.19 0.92 -19.03
N SER A 276 -25.49 -0.18 -19.30
CA SER A 276 -25.85 -1.47 -18.70
C SER A 276 -25.50 -1.51 -17.21
N VAL A 277 -26.07 -2.45 -16.47
CA VAL A 277 -25.75 -2.64 -15.04
C VAL A 277 -24.25 -2.90 -14.87
N GLU A 278 -23.66 -3.71 -15.75
CA GLU A 278 -22.23 -4.04 -15.73
C GLU A 278 -21.35 -2.81 -16.00
N GLU A 279 -21.76 -1.93 -16.91
CA GLU A 279 -21.04 -0.67 -17.18
C GLU A 279 -21.10 0.29 -15.98
N ILE A 280 -22.25 0.36 -15.30
CA ILE A 280 -22.41 1.15 -14.07
C ILE A 280 -21.50 0.62 -12.95
N GLU A 281 -21.46 -0.70 -12.75
CA GLU A 281 -20.61 -1.31 -11.73
C GLU A 281 -19.12 -1.08 -12.01
N GLU A 282 -18.69 -1.21 -13.26
CA GLU A 282 -17.29 -0.99 -13.62
C GLU A 282 -16.88 0.49 -13.51
N ILE A 283 -17.77 1.42 -13.86
CA ILE A 283 -17.55 2.86 -13.62
C ILE A 283 -17.49 3.13 -12.11
N ALA A 284 -18.44 2.63 -11.32
CA ALA A 284 -18.43 2.81 -9.87
C ALA A 284 -17.12 2.28 -9.25
N ARG A 285 -16.65 1.12 -9.70
CA ARG A 285 -15.38 0.52 -9.29
C ARG A 285 -14.19 1.44 -9.62
N MET A 286 -14.08 1.88 -10.88
CA MET A 286 -13.00 2.80 -11.30
C MET A 286 -13.02 4.10 -10.51
N VAL A 287 -14.20 4.67 -10.26
CA VAL A 287 -14.38 5.96 -9.58
C VAL A 287 -14.11 5.85 -8.09
N GLY A 288 -14.64 4.83 -7.42
CA GLY A 288 -14.39 4.58 -6.00
C GLY A 288 -12.92 4.31 -5.71
N LEU A 289 -12.28 3.41 -6.46
CA LEU A 289 -10.84 3.14 -6.30
C LEU A 289 -9.97 4.33 -6.71
N GLY A 290 -10.39 5.08 -7.74
CA GLY A 290 -9.71 6.31 -8.16
C GLY A 290 -9.76 7.39 -7.09
N ALA A 291 -10.90 7.57 -6.44
CA ALA A 291 -11.06 8.46 -5.29
C ALA A 291 -10.16 8.05 -4.12
N LEU A 292 -10.18 6.78 -3.72
CA LEU A 292 -9.39 6.24 -2.62
C LEU A 292 -7.88 6.44 -2.87
N LYS A 293 -7.38 5.92 -3.99
CA LYS A 293 -5.96 5.98 -4.34
C LYS A 293 -5.49 7.42 -4.53
N TYR A 294 -6.23 8.24 -5.28
CA TYR A 294 -5.83 9.62 -5.55
C TYR A 294 -5.77 10.43 -4.25
N PHE A 295 -6.75 10.26 -3.37
CA PHE A 295 -6.81 11.02 -2.12
C PHE A 295 -5.59 10.74 -1.25
N ILE A 296 -5.13 9.50 -1.18
CA ILE A 296 -3.90 9.13 -0.48
C ILE A 296 -2.66 9.65 -1.21
N LEU A 297 -2.58 9.42 -2.53
CA LEU A 297 -1.37 9.68 -3.32
C LEU A 297 -1.12 11.17 -3.62
N LYS A 298 -2.12 12.05 -3.50
CA LYS A 298 -1.94 13.51 -3.67
C LYS A 298 -1.19 14.17 -2.52
N VAL A 299 -1.13 13.51 -1.36
CA VAL A 299 -0.43 13.99 -0.17
C VAL A 299 1.03 13.54 -0.24
N ASP A 300 1.95 14.42 0.17
CA ASP A 300 3.36 14.05 0.29
C ASP A 300 3.50 12.79 1.17
N PRO A 301 4.16 11.72 0.69
CA PRO A 301 4.21 10.45 1.40
C PRO A 301 4.72 10.57 2.83
N LYS A 302 5.61 11.53 3.14
CA LYS A 302 6.20 11.67 4.47
C LYS A 302 5.25 12.24 5.51
N LYS A 303 4.11 12.80 5.08
CA LYS A 303 3.13 13.44 5.97
C LYS A 303 2.11 12.43 6.46
N ASN A 304 1.74 12.54 7.74
CA ASN A 304 0.53 11.89 8.22
C ASN A 304 -0.68 12.57 7.57
N MET A 305 -1.76 11.82 7.41
CA MET A 305 -2.98 12.35 6.81
C MET A 305 -4.24 11.78 7.45
N THR A 306 -5.30 12.58 7.45
CA THR A 306 -6.64 12.12 7.79
C THR A 306 -7.36 11.72 6.50
N PHE A 307 -7.79 10.48 6.40
CA PHE A 307 -8.58 9.98 5.28
C PHE A 307 -10.07 10.12 5.60
N ASN A 308 -10.76 10.98 4.87
CA ASN A 308 -12.21 11.13 4.97
C ASN A 308 -12.86 10.59 3.67
N PRO A 309 -13.51 9.41 3.71
CA PRO A 309 -14.14 8.81 2.53
C PRO A 309 -15.08 9.78 1.80
N LYS A 310 -15.90 10.53 2.54
CA LYS A 310 -16.89 11.47 1.97
C LYS A 310 -16.24 12.62 1.20
N GLU A 311 -15.08 13.11 1.66
CA GLU A 311 -14.35 14.18 0.96
C GLU A 311 -13.56 13.67 -0.25
N SER A 312 -13.34 12.36 -0.34
CA SER A 312 -12.58 11.77 -1.43
C SER A 312 -13.41 11.57 -2.71
N ILE A 313 -14.74 11.52 -2.57
CA ILE A 313 -15.71 11.40 -3.68
C ILE A 313 -16.42 12.74 -3.88
N ASP A 314 -15.69 13.72 -4.40
CA ASP A 314 -16.26 14.96 -4.95
C ASP A 314 -15.90 15.05 -6.42
N PHE A 315 -16.85 15.45 -7.26
CA PHE A 315 -16.63 15.73 -8.68
C PHE A 315 -16.11 17.17 -8.90
N ASN A 316 -15.97 17.94 -7.82
CA ASN A 316 -15.35 19.24 -7.77
C ASN A 316 -14.10 19.19 -6.88
N GLY A 317 -13.16 20.10 -7.12
CA GLY A 317 -11.94 20.21 -6.31
C GLY A 317 -10.86 19.18 -6.65
N ASN A 318 -9.88 19.03 -5.75
CA ASN A 318 -8.67 18.23 -5.97
C ASN A 318 -8.90 16.75 -5.59
N THR A 319 -9.60 16.02 -6.46
CA THR A 319 -10.02 14.62 -6.28
C THR A 319 -9.76 13.76 -7.52
N GLY A 320 -9.73 12.43 -7.33
CA GLY A 320 -9.63 11.45 -8.42
C GLY A 320 -10.82 11.51 -9.38
N PRO A 321 -12.08 11.51 -8.88
CA PRO A 321 -13.27 11.62 -9.72
C PRO A 321 -13.32 12.88 -10.59
N PHE A 322 -12.83 14.03 -10.11
CA PHE A 322 -12.73 15.25 -10.92
C PHE A 322 -11.83 15.08 -12.16
N ILE A 323 -10.70 14.41 -11.98
CA ILE A 323 -9.75 14.09 -13.05
C ILE A 323 -10.38 13.08 -14.03
N GLN A 324 -10.96 11.99 -13.52
CA GLN A 324 -11.63 10.96 -14.31
C GLN A 324 -12.79 11.53 -15.14
N TYR A 325 -13.62 12.40 -14.54
CA TYR A 325 -14.72 13.06 -15.23
C TYR A 325 -14.22 13.98 -16.36
N THR A 326 -13.11 14.67 -16.15
CA THR A 326 -12.51 15.51 -17.19
C THR A 326 -11.98 14.67 -18.35
N HIS A 327 -11.33 13.54 -18.07
CA HIS A 327 -10.92 12.58 -19.10
C HIS A 327 -12.13 12.08 -19.92
N ALA A 328 -13.18 11.59 -19.27
CA ALA A 328 -14.38 11.09 -19.95
C ALA A 328 -15.07 12.18 -20.80
N ARG A 329 -15.09 13.42 -20.32
CA ARG A 329 -15.61 14.57 -21.09
C ARG A 329 -14.79 14.87 -22.33
N ILE A 330 -13.46 14.82 -22.25
CA ILE A 330 -12.59 14.95 -23.43
C ILE A 330 -12.93 13.83 -24.43
N LYS A 331 -13.03 12.59 -23.99
CA LYS A 331 -13.39 11.45 -24.84
C LYS A 331 -14.76 11.62 -25.49
N SER A 332 -15.73 12.19 -24.79
CA SER A 332 -17.04 12.56 -25.35
C SER A 332 -16.94 13.59 -26.48
N VAL A 333 -16.10 14.63 -26.33
CA VAL A 333 -15.85 15.64 -27.37
C VAL A 333 -15.22 15.00 -28.61
N LEU A 334 -14.18 14.17 -28.43
CA LEU A 334 -13.50 13.50 -29.52
C LEU A 334 -14.42 12.52 -30.27
N ARG A 335 -15.26 11.79 -29.55
CA ARG A 335 -16.28 10.91 -30.16
C ARG A 335 -17.28 11.69 -31.02
N LYS A 336 -17.79 12.82 -30.51
CA LYS A 336 -18.68 13.70 -31.29
C LYS A 336 -17.99 14.29 -32.52
N ALA A 337 -16.70 14.61 -32.43
CA ALA A 337 -15.92 15.05 -33.58
C ALA A 337 -15.82 13.95 -34.66
N ALA A 338 -15.54 12.71 -34.24
CA ALA A 338 -15.48 11.56 -35.13
C ALA A 338 -16.83 11.25 -35.78
N GLU A 339 -17.94 11.35 -35.04
CA GLU A 339 -19.31 11.23 -35.57
C GLU A 339 -19.64 12.30 -36.63
N GLN A 340 -19.00 13.47 -36.55
CA GLN A 340 -19.07 14.53 -37.57
C GLN A 340 -18.10 14.32 -38.73
N GLY A 341 -17.33 13.22 -38.75
CA GLY A 341 -16.34 12.92 -39.77
C GLY A 341 -15.06 13.75 -39.67
N ILE A 342 -14.78 14.38 -38.52
CA ILE A 342 -13.54 15.12 -38.30
C ILE A 342 -12.43 14.12 -37.96
N ILE A 343 -11.49 13.96 -38.89
CA ILE A 343 -10.23 13.23 -38.65
C ILE A 343 -9.38 14.08 -37.69
N THR A 344 -8.57 13.50 -36.81
CA THR A 344 -7.66 14.24 -35.89
C THR A 344 -6.18 13.98 -36.15
N GLU A 345 -5.85 13.14 -37.13
CA GLU A 345 -4.48 12.75 -37.54
C GLU A 345 -3.97 13.60 -38.73
N VAL A 346 -4.06 14.93 -38.64
CA VAL A 346 -3.54 15.84 -39.68
C VAL A 346 -2.49 16.74 -39.01
N PRO A 347 -1.40 17.10 -39.70
CA PRO A 347 -0.41 18.03 -39.17
C PRO A 347 -1.08 19.34 -38.72
N VAL A 348 -0.75 19.78 -37.51
CA VAL A 348 -1.19 21.08 -37.00
C VAL A 348 -0.53 22.19 -37.84
N THR A 349 -1.32 23.16 -38.28
CA THR A 349 -0.80 24.33 -39.02
C THR A 349 0.20 25.11 -38.17
N GLU A 350 1.36 25.42 -38.74
CA GLU A 350 2.36 26.28 -38.09
C GLU A 350 1.86 27.73 -37.98
N ASN A 351 2.21 28.44 -36.90
CA ASN A 351 1.86 29.85 -36.65
C ASN A 351 0.37 30.18 -36.43
N LEU A 352 -0.39 29.26 -35.83
CA LEU A 352 -1.75 29.55 -35.36
C LEU A 352 -1.74 30.60 -34.22
N PRO A 353 -2.69 31.56 -34.20
CA PRO A 353 -2.81 32.53 -33.13
C PRO A 353 -3.42 31.87 -31.89
N LEU A 354 -2.57 31.28 -31.06
CA LEU A 354 -2.99 30.64 -29.82
C LEU A 354 -3.33 31.68 -28.75
N SER A 355 -4.38 31.41 -27.99
CA SER A 355 -4.66 32.12 -26.74
C SER A 355 -3.63 31.78 -25.66
N ASP A 356 -3.60 32.58 -24.59
CA ASP A 356 -2.76 32.31 -23.42
C ASP A 356 -3.11 30.95 -22.78
N LYS A 357 -4.39 30.56 -22.77
CA LYS A 357 -4.84 29.27 -22.20
C LYS A 357 -4.37 28.08 -23.02
N GLU A 358 -4.47 28.18 -24.34
CA GLU A 358 -3.95 27.15 -25.25
C GLU A 358 -2.42 27.03 -25.12
N SER A 359 -1.72 28.16 -25.07
CA SER A 359 -0.27 28.21 -24.86
C SER A 359 0.14 27.59 -23.52
N ASN A 360 -0.58 27.89 -22.44
CA ASN A 360 -0.33 27.32 -21.11
C ASN A 360 -0.52 25.79 -21.11
N LEU A 361 -1.58 25.28 -21.73
CA LEU A 361 -1.81 23.84 -21.86
C LEU A 361 -0.67 23.14 -22.62
N VAL A 362 -0.18 23.73 -23.71
CA VAL A 362 0.98 23.19 -24.45
C VAL A 362 2.24 23.14 -23.58
N GLN A 363 2.48 24.16 -22.76
CA GLN A 363 3.60 24.17 -21.81
C GLN A 363 3.46 23.08 -20.75
N LEU A 364 2.28 22.95 -20.14
CA LEU A 364 2.00 21.90 -19.15
C LEU A 364 2.21 20.51 -19.74
N LEU A 365 1.71 20.24 -20.94
CA LEU A 365 1.92 18.97 -21.65
C LEU A 365 3.41 18.69 -21.87
N SER A 366 4.17 19.72 -22.27
CA SER A 366 5.61 19.61 -22.52
C SER A 366 6.43 19.34 -21.25
N ALA A 367 5.91 19.73 -20.07
CA ALA A 367 6.55 19.51 -18.78
C ALA A 367 6.36 18.09 -18.22
N PHE A 368 5.45 17.28 -18.77
CA PHE A 368 5.15 15.95 -18.20
C PHE A 368 6.38 15.05 -18.01
N PRO A 369 7.34 14.94 -18.97
CA PRO A 369 8.52 14.09 -18.78
C PRO A 369 9.43 14.54 -17.63
N SER A 370 9.56 15.85 -17.39
CA SER A 370 10.35 16.36 -16.25
C SER A 370 9.66 16.08 -14.92
N ILE A 371 8.33 16.21 -14.87
CA ILE A 371 7.52 15.90 -13.69
C ILE A 371 7.63 14.42 -13.33
N VAL A 372 7.61 13.52 -14.32
CA VAL A 372 7.82 12.08 -14.08
C VAL A 372 9.21 11.78 -13.53
N ARG A 373 10.24 12.47 -14.04
CA ARG A 373 11.61 12.33 -13.54
C ARG A 373 11.73 12.82 -12.09
N GLU A 374 11.16 13.97 -11.79
CA GLU A 374 11.13 14.55 -10.45
C GLU A 374 10.45 13.60 -9.45
N ALA A 375 9.26 13.09 -9.78
CA ALA A 375 8.54 12.13 -8.94
C ALA A 375 9.37 10.88 -8.60
N GLY A 376 10.14 10.37 -9.57
CA GLY A 376 11.04 9.23 -9.37
C GLY A 376 12.30 9.55 -8.55
N GLN A 377 12.80 10.78 -8.62
CA GLN A 377 13.95 11.25 -7.83
C GLN A 377 13.56 11.47 -6.37
N GLU A 378 12.40 12.10 -6.14
CA GLU A 378 11.88 12.43 -4.82
C GLU A 378 11.14 11.27 -4.14
N PHE A 379 10.91 10.16 -4.86
CA PHE A 379 10.04 9.06 -4.42
C PHE A 379 8.65 9.56 -4.00
N SER A 380 8.05 10.45 -4.80
CA SER A 380 6.79 11.12 -4.42
C SER A 380 5.73 11.01 -5.52
N PRO A 381 4.72 10.13 -5.38
CA PRO A 381 3.57 10.10 -6.29
C PRO A 381 2.75 11.40 -6.26
N ALA A 382 2.83 12.17 -5.16
CA ALA A 382 2.15 13.46 -5.03
C ALA A 382 2.56 14.46 -6.11
N VAL A 383 3.79 14.38 -6.61
CA VAL A 383 4.27 15.21 -7.72
C VAL A 383 3.45 14.96 -8.99
N ILE A 384 3.20 13.68 -9.32
CA ILE A 384 2.35 13.30 -10.46
C ILE A 384 0.91 13.72 -10.22
N ALA A 385 0.36 13.39 -9.04
CA ALA A 385 -1.04 13.65 -8.72
C ALA A 385 -1.39 15.14 -8.84
N ASN A 386 -0.59 16.01 -8.22
CA ASN A 386 -0.83 17.45 -8.24
C ASN A 386 -0.60 18.07 -9.62
N TYR A 387 0.35 17.56 -10.41
CA TYR A 387 0.52 17.97 -11.81
C TYR A 387 -0.71 17.63 -12.66
N VAL A 388 -1.22 16.40 -12.56
CA VAL A 388 -2.40 15.97 -13.35
C VAL A 388 -3.63 16.81 -12.96
N TYR A 389 -3.80 17.11 -11.67
CA TYR A 389 -4.86 18.02 -11.23
C TYR A 389 -4.74 19.42 -11.85
N GLU A 390 -3.54 20.02 -11.85
CA GLU A 390 -3.35 21.34 -12.45
C GLU A 390 -3.62 21.32 -13.96
N LEU A 391 -3.15 20.29 -14.67
CA LEU A 391 -3.45 20.10 -16.10
C LEU A 391 -4.97 20.04 -16.35
N VAL A 392 -5.69 19.26 -15.55
CA VAL A 392 -7.15 19.12 -15.63
C VAL A 392 -7.86 20.44 -15.31
N LYS A 393 -7.41 21.16 -14.29
CA LYS A 393 -7.97 22.45 -13.88
C LYS A 393 -7.84 23.48 -14.99
N GLU A 394 -6.66 23.59 -15.60
CA GLU A 394 -6.41 24.50 -16.72
C GLU A 394 -7.20 24.09 -17.97
N TYR A 395 -7.29 22.79 -18.26
CA TYR A 395 -8.10 22.31 -19.37
C TYR A 395 -9.59 22.63 -19.19
N ASN A 396 -10.10 22.49 -17.98
CA ASN A 396 -11.49 22.80 -17.67
C ASN A 396 -11.82 24.28 -17.87
N GLN A 397 -10.89 25.17 -17.51
CA GLN A 397 -11.04 26.60 -17.78
C GLN A 397 -11.01 26.89 -19.30
N PHE A 398 -10.08 26.28 -20.04
CA PHE A 398 -10.04 26.38 -21.49
C PHE A 398 -11.35 25.89 -22.14
N TYR A 399 -11.86 24.73 -21.73
CA TYR A 399 -13.09 24.14 -22.24
C TYR A 399 -14.33 25.01 -21.96
N HIS A 400 -14.34 25.71 -20.82
CA HIS A 400 -15.41 26.64 -20.47
C HIS A 400 -15.39 27.88 -21.38
N ASP A 401 -14.21 28.45 -21.61
CA ASP A 401 -14.06 29.73 -22.31
C ASP A 401 -14.10 29.58 -23.84
N PHE A 402 -13.69 28.42 -24.36
CA PHE A 402 -13.57 28.18 -25.80
C PHE A 402 -14.43 27.01 -26.27
N SER A 403 -15.28 27.25 -27.27
CA SER A 403 -15.97 26.16 -27.94
C SER A 403 -15.01 25.39 -28.85
N ILE A 404 -14.97 24.07 -28.71
CA ILE A 404 -14.15 23.20 -29.57
C ILE A 404 -14.89 22.89 -30.87
N LEU A 405 -16.03 22.17 -30.79
CA LEU A 405 -16.74 21.70 -31.99
C LEU A 405 -17.43 22.81 -32.79
N ARG A 406 -17.83 23.90 -32.12
CA ARG A 406 -18.48 25.06 -32.77
C ARG A 406 -17.50 26.17 -33.15
N GLU A 407 -16.20 25.94 -33.04
CA GLU A 407 -15.20 26.89 -33.54
C GLU A 407 -15.40 27.11 -35.05
N GLU A 408 -15.36 28.35 -35.50
CA GLU A 408 -15.58 28.72 -36.90
C GLU A 408 -14.31 28.56 -37.72
N ASN A 409 -13.14 28.83 -37.11
CA ASN A 409 -11.84 28.62 -37.74
C ASN A 409 -11.51 27.11 -37.80
N PRO A 410 -11.43 26.49 -39.00
CA PRO A 410 -11.18 25.06 -39.12
C PRO A 410 -9.83 24.61 -38.56
N GLU A 411 -8.78 25.41 -38.72
CA GLU A 411 -7.44 25.08 -38.23
C GLU A 411 -7.39 25.14 -36.70
N LEU A 412 -8.03 26.15 -36.09
CA LEU A 412 -8.11 26.28 -34.64
C LEU A 412 -8.97 25.19 -34.02
N LYS A 413 -10.10 24.84 -34.66
CA LYS A 413 -10.91 23.67 -34.28
C LYS A 413 -10.08 22.40 -34.24
N TYR A 414 -9.29 22.18 -35.28
CA TYR A 414 -8.44 21.00 -35.41
C TYR A 414 -7.37 20.97 -34.33
N PHE A 415 -6.67 22.09 -34.15
CA PHE A 415 -5.68 22.27 -33.09
C PHE A 415 -6.27 21.95 -31.71
N ARG A 416 -7.44 22.49 -31.39
CA ARG A 416 -8.11 22.26 -30.10
C ARG A 416 -8.48 20.78 -29.89
N LEU A 417 -8.91 20.08 -30.94
CA LEU A 417 -9.18 18.64 -30.86
C LEU A 417 -7.89 17.84 -30.60
N VAL A 418 -6.80 18.17 -31.27
CA VAL A 418 -5.49 17.55 -31.03
C VAL A 418 -4.98 17.86 -29.62
N LEU A 419 -5.12 19.11 -29.17
CA LEU A 419 -4.77 19.53 -27.81
C LEU A 419 -5.57 18.74 -26.77
N SER A 420 -6.89 18.65 -26.94
CA SER A 420 -7.75 17.82 -26.08
C SER A 420 -7.31 16.36 -26.06
N ALA A 421 -7.00 15.75 -27.22
CA ALA A 421 -6.53 14.38 -27.29
C ALA A 421 -5.20 14.18 -26.55
N ALA A 422 -4.25 15.12 -26.70
CA ALA A 422 -2.98 15.09 -25.98
C ALA A 422 -3.19 15.22 -24.46
N VAL A 423 -4.09 16.09 -24.01
CA VAL A 423 -4.46 16.22 -22.59
C VAL A 423 -5.05 14.93 -22.05
N ALA A 424 -5.99 14.29 -22.76
CA ALA A 424 -6.53 13.00 -22.31
C ALA A 424 -5.46 11.92 -22.21
N ASP A 425 -4.53 11.85 -23.16
CA ASP A 425 -3.45 10.85 -23.12
C ASP A 425 -2.48 11.09 -21.95
N VAL A 426 -2.12 12.34 -21.66
CA VAL A 426 -1.29 12.68 -20.49
C VAL A 426 -2.04 12.41 -19.18
N ILE A 427 -3.33 12.72 -19.08
CA ILE A 427 -4.15 12.35 -17.91
C ILE A 427 -4.12 10.84 -17.70
N ARG A 428 -4.38 10.05 -18.75
CA ARG A 428 -4.37 8.58 -18.68
C ARG A 428 -3.02 8.04 -18.23
N LYS A 429 -1.92 8.54 -18.80
CA LYS A 429 -0.55 8.14 -18.42
C LYS A 429 -0.23 8.52 -16.97
N GLY A 430 -0.54 9.76 -16.57
CA GLY A 430 -0.30 10.25 -15.21
C GLY A 430 -1.09 9.47 -14.16
N MET A 431 -2.39 9.24 -14.40
CA MET A 431 -3.23 8.43 -13.51
C MET A 431 -2.80 6.96 -13.49
N ASN A 432 -2.38 6.39 -14.61
CA ASN A 432 -1.86 5.03 -14.66
C ASN A 432 -0.55 4.86 -13.86
N LEU A 433 0.33 5.87 -13.85
CA LEU A 433 1.51 5.87 -12.96
C LEU A 433 1.15 5.85 -11.47
N LEU A 434 -0.05 6.34 -11.12
CA LEU A 434 -0.62 6.26 -9.77
C LEU A 434 -1.40 4.96 -9.52
N GLY A 435 -1.46 4.05 -10.50
CA GLY A 435 -2.28 2.84 -10.45
C GLY A 435 -3.78 3.13 -10.48
N ILE A 436 -4.20 4.23 -11.11
CA ILE A 436 -5.59 4.66 -11.20
C ILE A 436 -6.07 4.60 -12.64
N ASP A 437 -7.16 3.86 -12.87
CA ASP A 437 -7.83 3.79 -14.16
C ASP A 437 -8.65 5.05 -14.42
N VAL A 438 -8.76 5.45 -15.69
CA VAL A 438 -9.61 6.56 -16.11
C VAL A 438 -10.67 6.07 -17.10
N PRO A 439 -11.97 6.34 -16.86
CA PRO A 439 -13.02 5.82 -17.70
C PRO A 439 -13.10 6.55 -19.04
N GLU A 440 -13.52 5.85 -20.10
CA GLU A 440 -13.79 6.44 -21.43
C GLU A 440 -15.14 7.17 -21.47
N ARG A 441 -16.05 6.85 -20.53
CA ARG A 441 -17.39 7.43 -20.36
C ARG A 441 -17.73 7.49 -18.87
N MET A 442 -18.36 8.59 -18.44
CA MET A 442 -18.70 8.86 -17.04
C MET A 442 -19.82 9.89 -16.96
#